data_AF-A0A016VW08-F1
#
_entry.id   AF-A0A016VW08-F1
#
_cell.length_a   1.000
_cell.length_b   1.000
_cell.length_c   1.000
_cell.angle_alpha   90.00
_cell.angle_beta   90.00
_cell.angle_gamma   90.00
#
_symmetry.space_group_name_H-M   'P 1'
#
loop_
_entity.id
_entity.type
_entity.pdbx_description
1 polymer ?
#
loop_
_entity_poly.entity_id
_entity_poly.type
_entity_poly.pdbx_seq_one_letter_code
_entity_poly.pdbx_strand_id
1 'polypeptide(L)'
;MFVMRRFLDIILLHLLIHHCSLAQQTLEQEGNTTSKQDGRVWDVVIATCDEPGAGTDASVYLKIYYESAHEYETFNLDNPGRDDFERGAKDHFKLFFKQGDIINMGLFWWPGFTFSQSWCAKWVLLLNSDTETCFEGIFNKWILHYKDPPTYATRFHKLRFADCVAPGDAKAPRRSYMRYEDRVGAY
;
A
#
# COMPACT_ATOMS: atom_id res chain seq x y z
N MET A 1 30.74 45.28 -58.02
CA MET A 1 30.31 44.05 -57.32
C MET A 1 30.82 44.14 -55.89
N PHE A 2 30.02 43.80 -54.87
CA PHE A 2 30.30 43.87 -53.40
C PHE A 2 29.76 45.06 -52.59
N VAL A 3 28.50 45.46 -52.77
CA VAL A 3 27.73 46.12 -51.69
C VAL A 3 26.31 45.56 -51.67
N MET A 4 26.18 44.24 -51.48
CA MET A 4 24.86 43.60 -51.30
C MET A 4 24.96 42.25 -50.59
N ARG A 5 25.97 42.07 -49.74
CA ARG A 5 26.15 40.84 -48.96
C ARG A 5 26.22 41.03 -47.44
N ARG A 6 26.45 42.24 -46.93
CA ARG A 6 26.53 42.48 -45.47
C ARG A 6 25.22 42.86 -44.78
N PHE A 7 24.18 43.24 -45.53
CA PHE A 7 22.87 43.58 -44.96
C PHE A 7 21.95 42.37 -44.76
N LEU A 8 22.12 41.31 -45.56
CA LEU A 8 21.36 40.06 -45.40
C LEU A 8 21.80 39.28 -44.15
N ASP A 9 23.07 39.36 -43.76
CA ASP A 9 23.60 38.63 -42.60
C ASP A 9 23.06 39.14 -41.25
N ILE A 10 22.82 40.46 -41.11
CA ILE A 10 22.33 41.06 -39.85
C ILE A 10 20.85 40.76 -39.63
N ILE A 11 20.05 40.73 -40.70
CA ILE A 11 18.63 40.36 -40.65
C ILE A 11 18.48 38.87 -40.34
N LEU A 12 19.36 38.02 -40.90
CA LEU A 12 19.38 36.59 -40.61
C LEU A 12 19.79 36.31 -39.15
N LEU A 13 20.74 37.08 -38.60
CA LEU A 13 21.13 36.97 -37.19
C LEU A 13 19.99 37.36 -36.23
N HIS A 14 19.24 38.43 -36.55
CA HIS A 14 18.09 38.85 -35.73
C HIS A 14 16.91 37.86 -35.79
N LEU A 15 16.65 37.24 -36.95
CA LEU A 15 15.65 36.18 -37.06
C LEU A 15 16.05 34.92 -36.27
N LEU A 16 17.33 34.57 -36.26
CA LEU A 16 17.84 33.42 -35.49
C LEU A 16 17.77 33.65 -33.98
N ILE A 17 18.02 34.87 -33.51
CA ILE A 17 17.93 35.19 -32.07
C ILE A 17 16.46 35.18 -31.59
N HIS A 18 15.52 35.67 -32.40
CA HIS A 18 14.09 35.59 -32.08
C HIS A 18 13.56 34.15 -32.08
N HIS A 19 14.02 33.29 -33.00
CA HIS A 19 13.67 31.87 -32.98
C HIS A 19 14.32 31.10 -31.83
N CYS A 20 15.52 31.49 -31.39
CA CYS A 20 16.19 30.91 -30.22
C CYS A 20 15.43 31.22 -28.91
N SER A 21 14.92 32.45 -28.75
CA SER A 21 14.13 32.83 -27.57
C SER A 21 12.78 32.10 -27.47
N LEU A 22 12.14 31.79 -28.61
CA LEU A 22 10.91 30.98 -28.68
C LEU A 22 11.18 29.49 -28.40
N ALA A 23 12.35 28.98 -28.82
CA ALA A 23 12.78 27.61 -28.52
C ALA A 23 13.22 27.42 -27.06
N GLN A 24 13.76 28.44 -26.40
CA GLN A 24 14.08 28.39 -24.97
C GLN A 24 12.83 28.43 -24.08
N GLN A 25 11.74 29.09 -24.51
CA GLN A 25 10.46 29.02 -23.78
C GLN A 25 9.80 27.63 -23.84
N THR A 26 10.17 26.78 -24.81
CA THR A 26 9.68 25.39 -24.90
C THR A 26 10.59 24.36 -24.23
N LEU A 27 11.82 24.71 -23.83
CA LEU A 27 12.75 23.80 -23.14
C LEU A 27 12.81 23.96 -21.62
N GLU A 28 12.18 25.00 -21.05
CA GLU A 28 12.00 25.13 -19.59
C GLU A 28 10.69 24.50 -19.08
N GLN A 29 9.97 23.74 -19.94
CA GLN A 29 8.81 22.92 -19.54
C GLN A 29 9.10 21.42 -19.59
N GLU A 30 10.35 21.01 -19.35
CA GLU A 30 10.69 19.63 -18.93
C GLU A 30 11.00 19.54 -17.44
N GLY A 31 10.50 20.50 -16.65
CA GLY A 31 10.12 20.23 -15.28
C GLY A 31 8.80 19.44 -15.28
N ASN A 32 8.86 18.18 -15.72
CA ASN A 32 7.82 17.20 -15.44
C ASN A 32 7.68 17.14 -13.93
N THR A 33 6.78 17.95 -13.37
CA THR A 33 6.15 17.69 -12.07
C THR A 33 5.42 16.37 -12.25
N THR A 34 6.18 15.28 -12.14
CA THR A 34 5.72 14.09 -11.46
C THR A 34 5.07 14.66 -10.20
N SER A 35 3.76 14.52 -10.09
CA SER A 35 3.09 14.69 -8.82
C SER A 35 3.98 13.95 -7.82
N LYS A 36 4.61 14.73 -6.94
CA LYS A 36 5.38 14.21 -5.82
C LYS A 36 4.49 13.16 -5.21
N GLN A 37 4.94 11.90 -5.23
CA GLN A 37 4.23 10.78 -4.62
C GLN A 37 4.02 11.17 -3.14
N ASP A 38 2.86 11.76 -2.84
CA ASP A 38 2.46 12.22 -1.51
C ASP A 38 1.78 11.09 -0.73
N GLY A 39 1.79 9.88 -1.31
CA GLY A 39 1.43 8.64 -0.65
C GLY A 39 2.58 8.13 0.20
N ARG A 40 2.25 7.55 1.36
CA ARG A 40 3.22 6.86 2.21
C ARG A 40 3.29 5.40 1.78
N VAL A 41 4.47 4.81 1.92
CA VAL A 41 4.66 3.38 1.68
C VAL A 41 4.20 2.61 2.91
N TRP A 42 3.35 1.63 2.69
CA TRP A 42 2.89 0.71 3.72
C TRP A 42 3.25 -0.72 3.36
N ASP A 43 3.95 -1.40 4.27
CA ASP A 43 4.22 -2.82 4.17
C ASP A 43 3.05 -3.61 4.76
N VAL A 44 2.50 -4.52 3.97
CA VAL A 44 1.41 -5.42 4.39
C VAL A 44 1.97 -6.82 4.50
N VAL A 45 1.88 -7.42 5.69
CA VAL A 45 2.23 -8.82 5.90
C VAL A 45 0.98 -9.59 6.26
N ILE A 46 0.62 -10.59 5.48
CA ILE A 46 -0.54 -11.46 5.72
C ILE A 46 -0.07 -12.85 6.04
N ALA A 47 -0.61 -13.45 7.10
CA ALA A 47 -0.41 -14.86 7.39
C ALA A 47 -1.67 -15.65 7.05
N THR A 48 -1.54 -16.64 6.16
CA THR A 48 -2.57 -17.63 5.88
C THR A 48 -2.63 -18.65 7.01
N CYS A 49 -3.81 -19.20 7.30
CA CYS A 49 -3.97 -20.26 8.29
C CYS A 49 -3.18 -21.51 7.88
N ASP A 50 -2.74 -22.29 8.86
CA ASP A 50 -2.08 -23.58 8.64
C ASP A 50 -3.06 -24.75 8.88
N GLU A 51 -4.18 -24.72 8.15
CA GLU A 51 -5.14 -25.82 8.12
C GLU A 51 -5.35 -26.30 6.68
N PRO A 52 -5.70 -27.59 6.45
CA PRO A 52 -5.91 -28.11 5.10
C PRO A 52 -6.94 -27.29 4.31
N GLY A 53 -6.58 -26.89 3.08
CA GLY A 53 -7.43 -26.08 2.21
C GLY A 53 -7.48 -24.58 2.54
N ALA A 54 -6.62 -24.10 3.46
CA ALA A 54 -6.60 -22.70 3.86
C ALA A 54 -6.07 -21.73 2.79
N GLY A 55 -5.29 -22.22 1.81
CA GLY A 55 -4.70 -21.40 0.75
C GLY A 55 -5.66 -21.16 -0.42
N THR A 56 -5.35 -20.18 -1.26
CA THR A 56 -6.23 -19.77 -2.37
C THR A 56 -5.45 -19.24 -3.57
N ASP A 57 -5.91 -19.60 -4.76
CA ASP A 57 -5.47 -19.01 -6.04
C ASP A 57 -6.36 -17.79 -6.44
N ALA A 58 -7.05 -17.20 -5.46
CA ALA A 58 -8.06 -16.17 -5.73
C ALA A 58 -7.38 -14.82 -5.78
N SER A 59 -8.01 -13.87 -6.45
CA SER A 59 -7.64 -12.47 -6.24
C SER A 59 -8.05 -12.06 -4.82
N VAL A 60 -7.08 -11.71 -3.99
CA VAL A 60 -7.29 -11.26 -2.61
C VAL A 60 -7.28 -9.74 -2.55
N TYR A 61 -8.11 -9.19 -1.67
CA TYR A 61 -8.24 -7.75 -1.48
C TYR A 61 -8.19 -7.37 0.00
N LEU A 62 -7.43 -6.31 0.28
CA LEU A 62 -7.44 -5.61 1.58
C LEU A 62 -8.27 -4.34 1.46
N LYS A 63 -9.24 -4.18 2.36
CA LYS A 63 -10.04 -2.96 2.50
C LYS A 63 -9.65 -2.24 3.78
N ILE A 64 -9.21 -1.00 3.67
CA ILE A 64 -8.78 -0.17 4.81
C ILE A 64 -9.85 0.89 5.05
N TYR A 65 -10.24 1.08 6.31
CA TYR A 65 -11.25 2.05 6.74
C TYR A 65 -10.61 3.15 7.55
N TYR A 66 -11.00 4.39 7.27
CA TYR A 66 -10.47 5.59 7.93
C TYR A 66 -11.51 6.22 8.86
N GLU A 67 -11.04 7.00 9.83
CA GLU A 67 -11.90 7.76 10.74
C GLU A 67 -12.68 8.85 9.98
N SER A 68 -12.06 9.42 8.96
CA SER A 68 -12.64 10.44 8.10
C SER A 68 -13.87 9.92 7.33
N ALA A 69 -15.05 10.47 7.66
CA ALA A 69 -16.32 10.44 6.89
C ALA A 69 -16.69 9.17 6.08
N HIS A 70 -16.52 7.97 6.66
CA HIS A 70 -16.80 6.67 5.98
C HIS A 70 -15.95 6.42 4.72
N GLU A 71 -14.80 7.07 4.62
CA GLU A 71 -13.85 6.81 3.56
C GLU A 71 -13.18 5.44 3.78
N TYR A 72 -12.98 4.75 2.67
CA TYR A 72 -12.25 3.50 2.62
C TYR A 72 -11.48 3.40 1.32
N GLU A 73 -10.40 2.63 1.34
CA GLU A 73 -9.66 2.24 0.15
C GLU A 73 -9.62 0.72 0.04
N THR A 74 -9.50 0.21 -1.18
CA THR A 74 -9.43 -1.23 -1.46
C THR A 74 -8.26 -1.51 -2.36
N PHE A 75 -7.41 -2.44 -1.94
CA PHE A 75 -6.17 -2.81 -2.61
C PHE A 75 -6.24 -4.27 -3.03
N ASN A 76 -5.92 -4.54 -4.28
CA ASN A 76 -5.64 -5.91 -4.71
C ASN A 76 -4.23 -6.29 -4.25
N LEU A 77 -4.09 -7.48 -3.70
CA LEU A 77 -2.84 -7.99 -3.18
C LEU A 77 -2.36 -9.10 -4.11
N ASP A 78 -1.28 -8.82 -4.83
CA ASP A 78 -0.68 -9.72 -5.80
C ASP A 78 0.81 -9.39 -5.93
N ASN A 79 1.67 -10.40 -5.82
CA ASN A 79 3.08 -10.32 -6.20
C ASN A 79 3.27 -11.06 -7.54
N PRO A 80 3.57 -10.35 -8.64
CA PRO A 80 3.67 -10.97 -9.95
C PRO A 80 4.66 -12.14 -9.99
N GLY A 81 4.17 -13.30 -10.45
CA GLY A 81 4.99 -14.52 -10.60
C GLY A 81 5.28 -15.25 -9.30
N ARG A 82 4.57 -14.92 -8.21
CA ARG A 82 4.60 -15.68 -6.96
C ARG A 82 3.28 -16.39 -6.72
N ASP A 83 3.40 -17.49 -5.99
CA ASP A 83 2.26 -18.23 -5.46
C ASP A 83 2.00 -17.69 -4.04
N ASP A 84 1.16 -16.66 -3.96
CA ASP A 84 0.82 -15.99 -2.71
C ASP A 84 -0.36 -16.70 -2.02
N PHE A 85 -0.54 -16.45 -0.72
CA PHE A 85 -1.67 -16.94 0.07
C PHE A 85 -1.72 -18.45 0.27
N GLU A 86 -0.59 -19.11 0.14
CA GLU A 86 -0.46 -20.55 0.39
C GLU A 86 -0.66 -20.92 1.86
N ARG A 87 -1.09 -22.16 2.11
CA ARG A 87 -1.33 -22.67 3.47
C ARG A 87 -0.09 -22.43 4.36
N GLY A 88 -0.29 -21.76 5.49
CA GLY A 88 0.76 -21.47 6.46
C GLY A 88 1.80 -20.45 5.99
N ALA A 89 1.66 -19.90 4.78
CA ALA A 89 2.56 -18.90 4.24
C ALA A 89 2.39 -17.54 4.92
N LYS A 90 3.43 -16.72 4.77
CA LYS A 90 3.42 -15.30 5.11
C LYS A 90 3.84 -14.53 3.88
N ASP A 91 2.93 -13.72 3.38
CA ASP A 91 3.13 -12.98 2.14
C ASP A 91 3.24 -11.49 2.45
N HIS A 92 4.08 -10.81 1.66
CA HIS A 92 4.44 -9.42 1.87
C HIS A 92 4.10 -8.60 0.63
N PHE A 93 3.40 -7.50 0.83
CA PHE A 93 2.96 -6.58 -0.21
C PHE A 93 3.33 -5.14 0.16
N LYS A 94 3.42 -4.27 -0.85
CA LYS A 94 3.63 -2.83 -0.67
C LYS A 94 2.45 -2.06 -1.22
N LEU A 95 1.85 -1.22 -0.38
CA LEU A 95 0.75 -0.33 -0.73
C LEU A 95 1.19 1.12 -0.62
N PHE A 96 0.54 2.00 -1.40
CA PHE A 96 0.81 3.43 -1.42
C PHE A 96 -0.49 4.18 -1.16
N PHE A 97 -0.59 4.81 0.01
CA PHE A 97 -1.72 5.67 0.38
C PHE A 97 -1.30 6.66 1.47
N LYS A 98 -2.03 7.76 1.60
CA LYS A 98 -1.60 8.93 2.38
C LYS A 98 -2.11 8.92 3.82
N GLN A 99 -3.31 8.39 4.00
CA GLN A 99 -4.07 8.40 5.23
C GLN A 99 -3.40 7.54 6.32
N GLY A 100 -3.52 7.97 7.58
CA GLY A 100 -2.96 7.26 8.74
C GLY A 100 -3.93 7.12 9.91
N ASP A 101 -5.13 7.70 9.78
CA ASP A 101 -6.28 7.62 10.68
C ASP A 101 -7.07 6.32 10.46
N ILE A 102 -6.36 5.19 10.38
CA ILE A 102 -6.97 3.88 10.13
C ILE A 102 -7.69 3.39 11.38
N ILE A 103 -8.97 3.06 11.22
CA ILE A 103 -9.84 2.57 12.31
C ILE A 103 -10.12 1.06 12.23
N ASN A 104 -10.06 0.47 11.02
CA ASN A 104 -10.23 -0.97 10.84
C ASN A 104 -9.71 -1.43 9.47
N MET A 105 -9.66 -2.75 9.30
CA MET A 105 -9.40 -3.41 8.02
C MET A 105 -10.34 -4.59 7.78
N GLY A 106 -10.55 -4.93 6.53
CA GLY A 106 -11.30 -6.09 6.09
C GLY A 106 -10.62 -6.82 4.94
N LEU A 107 -10.88 -8.12 4.85
CA LEU A 107 -10.41 -8.98 3.78
C LEU A 107 -11.59 -9.55 3.02
N PHE A 108 -11.42 -9.70 1.72
CA PHE A 108 -12.27 -10.50 0.87
C PHE A 108 -11.45 -11.06 -0.29
N TRP A 109 -11.99 -12.08 -0.95
CA TRP A 109 -11.40 -12.64 -2.16
C TRP A 109 -12.45 -12.69 -3.26
N TRP A 110 -12.01 -12.72 -4.51
CA TRP A 110 -12.88 -12.84 -5.67
C TRP A 110 -12.50 -14.07 -6.48
N PRO A 111 -13.45 -14.97 -6.79
CA PRO A 111 -13.15 -16.16 -7.58
C PRO A 111 -12.69 -15.79 -8.98
N GLY A 112 -11.63 -16.45 -9.44
CA GLY A 112 -11.31 -16.56 -10.86
C GLY A 112 -12.19 -17.59 -11.56
N PHE A 113 -11.71 -18.15 -12.68
CA PHE A 113 -12.44 -19.16 -13.46
C PHE A 113 -12.50 -20.56 -12.82
N THR A 114 -11.77 -20.81 -11.73
CA THR A 114 -11.69 -22.13 -11.08
C THR A 114 -12.78 -22.32 -10.02
N PHE A 115 -13.25 -23.57 -9.87
CA PHE A 115 -14.33 -23.92 -8.95
C PHE A 115 -13.83 -24.13 -7.51
N SER A 116 -14.63 -23.66 -6.54
CA SER A 116 -14.44 -23.83 -5.09
C SER A 116 -13.09 -23.35 -4.56
N GLN A 117 -12.93 -22.04 -4.49
CA GLN A 117 -11.84 -21.43 -3.73
C GLN A 117 -12.30 -21.10 -2.31
N SER A 118 -11.40 -21.19 -1.36
CA SER A 118 -11.63 -20.85 0.03
C SER A 118 -10.33 -20.33 0.61
N TRP A 119 -10.39 -19.35 1.48
CA TRP A 119 -9.18 -18.78 2.08
C TRP A 119 -9.38 -18.57 3.56
N CYS A 120 -8.42 -19.01 4.37
CA CYS A 120 -8.39 -18.72 5.81
C CYS A 120 -7.20 -17.81 6.10
N ALA A 121 -7.48 -16.62 6.65
CA ALA A 121 -6.44 -15.70 7.09
C ALA A 121 -6.29 -15.74 8.61
N LYS A 122 -5.04 -15.79 9.08
CA LYS A 122 -4.70 -15.76 10.51
C LYS A 122 -4.70 -14.33 11.03
N TRP A 123 -3.90 -13.46 10.40
CA TRP A 123 -3.75 -12.06 10.77
C TRP A 123 -3.13 -11.25 9.62
N VAL A 124 -3.23 -9.93 9.74
CA VAL A 124 -2.60 -8.94 8.86
C VAL A 124 -1.84 -7.93 9.71
N LEU A 125 -0.61 -7.62 9.32
CA LEU A 125 0.15 -6.48 9.84
C LEU A 125 0.28 -5.43 8.74
N LEU A 126 0.02 -4.19 9.08
CA LEU A 126 0.14 -3.04 8.21
C LEU A 126 1.12 -2.06 8.85
N LEU A 127 2.31 -1.93 8.27
CA LEU A 127 3.44 -1.22 8.85
C LEU A 127 3.83 0.00 8.03
N ASN A 128 4.25 1.05 8.72
CA ASN A 128 4.81 2.24 8.10
C ASN A 128 6.02 2.70 8.94
N SER A 129 7.21 2.62 8.37
CA SER A 129 8.45 3.01 9.04
C SER A 129 8.54 4.53 9.24
N ASP A 130 8.06 5.32 8.28
CA ASP A 130 8.15 6.79 8.31
C ASP A 130 7.37 7.40 9.47
N THR A 131 6.24 6.78 9.84
CA THR A 131 5.36 7.19 10.94
C THR A 131 5.53 6.32 12.18
N GLU A 132 6.51 5.40 12.17
CA GLU A 132 6.77 4.41 13.22
C GLU A 132 5.49 3.71 13.72
N THR A 133 4.54 3.44 12.82
CA THR A 133 3.21 2.91 13.15
C THR A 133 3.03 1.51 12.61
N CYS A 134 2.32 0.66 13.37
CA CYS A 134 1.86 -0.64 12.93
C CYS A 134 0.39 -0.84 13.32
N PHE A 135 -0.39 -1.42 12.42
CA PHE A 135 -1.74 -1.89 12.69
C PHE A 135 -1.80 -3.42 12.60
N GLU A 136 -2.33 -4.04 13.64
CA GLU A 136 -2.53 -5.49 13.74
C GLU A 136 -4.01 -5.81 13.58
N GLY A 137 -4.38 -6.54 12.52
CA GLY A 137 -5.71 -7.10 12.32
C GLY A 137 -5.72 -8.61 12.54
N ILE A 138 -6.49 -9.10 13.51
CA ILE A 138 -6.60 -10.54 13.79
C ILE A 138 -7.87 -11.11 13.17
N PHE A 139 -7.74 -12.19 12.39
CA PHE A 139 -8.85 -12.84 11.69
C PHE A 139 -9.12 -14.24 12.24
N ASN A 140 -8.17 -15.17 12.10
CA ASN A 140 -8.29 -16.60 12.45
C ASN A 140 -9.63 -17.21 11.98
N LYS A 141 -10.01 -16.95 10.73
CA LYS A 141 -11.29 -17.40 10.17
C LYS A 141 -11.21 -17.49 8.64
N TRP A 142 -12.13 -18.26 8.09
CA TRP A 142 -12.43 -18.28 6.67
C TRP A 142 -12.96 -16.92 6.21
N ILE A 143 -12.35 -16.41 5.15
CA ILE A 143 -12.65 -15.13 4.54
C ILE A 143 -13.79 -15.32 3.53
N LEU A 144 -14.77 -14.44 3.58
CA LEU A 144 -15.91 -14.42 2.67
C LEU A 144 -15.51 -13.82 1.31
N HIS A 145 -16.18 -14.27 0.25
CA HIS A 145 -15.99 -13.73 -1.10
C HIS A 145 -16.77 -12.43 -1.38
N TYR A 146 -17.40 -11.84 -0.36
CA TYR A 146 -18.20 -10.61 -0.50
C TYR A 146 -17.34 -9.38 -0.26
N LYS A 147 -17.46 -8.40 -1.16
CA LYS A 147 -16.81 -7.09 -1.01
C LYS A 147 -17.42 -6.28 0.14
N ASP A 148 -18.75 -6.35 0.32
CA ASP A 148 -19.50 -5.50 1.25
C ASP A 148 -20.66 -6.28 1.91
N PRO A 149 -20.61 -6.53 3.24
CA PRO A 149 -19.47 -6.27 4.11
C PRO A 149 -18.31 -7.24 3.82
N PRO A 150 -17.05 -6.77 3.85
CA PRO A 150 -15.91 -7.67 3.83
C PRO A 150 -15.87 -8.47 5.14
N THR A 151 -14.97 -9.44 5.20
CA THR A 151 -14.63 -10.05 6.48
C THR A 151 -13.82 -9.06 7.29
N TYR A 152 -14.38 -8.47 8.34
CA TYR A 152 -13.63 -7.57 9.23
C TYR A 152 -12.67 -8.32 10.15
N ALA A 153 -11.59 -7.64 10.56
CA ALA A 153 -10.74 -8.10 11.65
C ALA A 153 -11.56 -8.22 12.95
N THR A 154 -11.40 -9.34 13.65
CA THR A 154 -12.06 -9.60 14.95
C THR A 154 -11.45 -8.78 16.08
N ARG A 155 -10.17 -8.46 15.97
CA ARG A 155 -9.44 -7.54 16.84
C ARG A 155 -8.56 -6.66 15.97
N PHE A 156 -8.47 -5.40 16.33
CA PHE A 156 -7.69 -4.40 15.61
C PHE A 156 -6.91 -3.56 16.63
N HIS A 157 -5.59 -3.51 16.50
CA HIS A 157 -4.73 -2.77 17.43
C HIS A 157 -3.80 -1.83 16.67
N LYS A 158 -3.63 -0.61 17.19
CA LYS A 158 -2.54 0.30 16.81
C LYS A 158 -1.36 0.10 17.76
N LEU A 159 -0.22 -0.22 17.19
CA LEU A 159 1.07 -0.48 17.83
C LEU A 159 2.12 0.48 17.29
N ARG A 160 3.27 0.57 17.97
CA ARG A 160 4.48 1.15 17.38
C ARG A 160 5.10 0.16 16.41
N PHE A 161 5.81 0.66 15.41
CA PHE A 161 6.53 -0.16 14.45
C PHE A 161 7.48 -1.17 15.13
N ALA A 162 8.22 -0.73 16.15
CA ALA A 162 9.15 -1.58 16.90
C ALA A 162 8.47 -2.70 17.70
N ASP A 163 7.19 -2.55 18.04
CA ASP A 163 6.41 -3.55 18.77
C ASP A 163 5.65 -4.50 17.80
N CYS A 164 5.75 -4.26 16.50
CA CYS A 164 5.03 -5.01 15.47
C CYS A 164 5.68 -6.39 15.27
N VAL A 165 5.20 -7.37 16.02
CA VAL A 165 5.64 -8.76 15.93
C VAL A 165 4.51 -9.63 15.43
N ALA A 166 4.85 -10.78 14.84
CA ALA A 166 3.86 -11.76 14.42
C ALA A 166 2.95 -12.12 15.60
N PRO A 167 1.62 -11.95 15.47
CA PRO A 167 0.68 -12.31 16.51
C PRO A 167 0.85 -13.78 16.91
N GLY A 168 0.95 -14.01 18.21
CA GLY A 168 1.00 -15.36 18.77
C GLY A 168 -0.25 -16.18 18.40
N ASP A 169 -0.15 -17.50 18.51
CA ASP A 169 -1.30 -18.36 18.30
C ASP A 169 -2.47 -17.95 19.23
N ALA A 170 -3.71 -18.07 18.75
CA ALA A 170 -4.88 -17.76 19.55
C ALA A 170 -4.92 -18.57 20.87
N LYS A 171 -4.37 -19.80 20.85
CA LYS A 171 -4.24 -20.73 21.99
C LYS A 171 -2.92 -20.60 22.75
N ALA A 172 -1.95 -19.83 22.24
CA ALA A 172 -0.68 -19.66 22.93
C ALA A 172 -0.93 -18.98 24.29
N PRO A 173 -0.17 -19.35 25.34
CA PRO A 173 -0.23 -18.63 26.62
C PRO A 173 0.15 -17.18 26.36
N ARG A 174 -0.86 -16.30 26.32
CA ARG A 174 -0.64 -14.87 26.15
C ARG A 174 -0.03 -14.37 27.44
N ARG A 175 1.30 -14.32 27.50
CA ARG A 175 1.91 -13.27 28.32
C ARG A 175 1.30 -11.99 27.78
N SER A 176 0.68 -11.19 28.65
CA SER A 176 0.33 -9.84 28.25
C SER A 176 1.63 -9.25 27.70
N TYR A 177 1.68 -9.05 26.38
CA TYR A 177 2.62 -8.13 25.80
C TYR A 177 2.17 -6.77 26.33
N MET A 178 2.46 -6.51 27.62
CA MET A 178 2.43 -5.16 28.15
C MET A 178 3.40 -4.42 27.26
N ARG A 179 2.89 -3.44 26.50
CA ARG A 179 3.78 -2.48 25.86
C ARG A 179 4.65 -1.90 26.95
N TYR A 180 5.90 -1.62 26.63
CA TYR A 180 6.81 -0.98 27.59
C TYR A 180 6.17 0.28 28.20
N GLU A 181 5.39 1.00 27.40
CA GLU A 181 4.60 2.18 27.78
C GLU A 181 3.51 1.89 28.83
N ASP A 182 2.86 0.72 28.78
CA ASP A 182 1.86 0.31 29.78
C ASP A 182 2.48 0.05 31.16
N ARG A 183 3.80 -0.14 31.23
CA ARG A 183 4.53 -0.29 32.50
C ARG A 183 4.92 1.05 33.13
N VAL A 184 5.01 2.13 32.34
CA VAL A 184 5.50 3.43 32.83
C VAL A 184 4.37 4.28 33.42
N GLY A 185 3.10 3.93 33.15
CA GLY A 185 1.92 4.65 33.67
C GLY A 185 1.35 4.14 35.00
N ALA A 186 1.97 3.16 35.65
CA ALA A 186 1.51 2.61 36.93
C ALA A 186 2.37 3.13 38.09
N TYR A 187 2.15 4.40 38.48
CA TYR A 187 2.54 4.94 39.79
C TYR A 187 1.29 5.40 40.52
#